data_AF-K1Z4E2-F1
#
_entry.id   AF-K1Z4E2-F1
#
_cell.length_a   1.000
_cell.length_b   1.000
_cell.length_c   1.000
_cell.angle_alpha   90.00
_cell.angle_beta   90.00
_cell.angle_gamma   90.00
#
_symmetry.space_group_name_H-M   'P 1'
#
loop_
_entity.id
_entity.type
_entity.pdbx_description
1 polymer ?
#
loop_
_entity_poly.entity_id
_entity_poly.type
_entity_poly.pdbx_seq_one_letter_code
_entity_poly.pdbx_strand_id
1 'polypeptide(L)'
;MKDLNENKIPEPTFDKFNSDIKLFPWFKFIVGLLFSALLVYKLALSDLAFDFSKFDFNALLSMILALFAISLSVAFYFKATDTSNLFYDNTYKFTKEISEILGRIEAGFGERLRHLDEGYSGLANKFDKGSNEQNVKETKEEIEKEKQKLKEEIEERDKIFNTLLEQSQLESHEKEIIRQQLKEREVEISKQNRELSFLRSKLLTDSELANINELPEPIKIILVNYVKSIPNPEILLKYPSSIISKRFRMKPHDLTESDFMNLIKFSIIEEDGTFTIRGIKLIRQIAKAII
;
A
#
# COMPACT_ATOMS: atom_id res chain seq x y z
N MET A 1 58.65 -1.88 -26.18
CA MET A 1 58.96 -0.77 -27.10
C MET A 1 58.01 0.37 -26.81
N LYS A 2 58.59 1.53 -26.48
CA LYS A 2 58.05 2.89 -26.50
C LYS A 2 56.99 3.30 -25.47
N ASP A 3 57.54 3.98 -24.47
CA ASP A 3 56.99 5.07 -23.68
C ASP A 3 56.32 6.17 -24.52
N LEU A 4 55.21 6.70 -24.00
CA LEU A 4 54.65 8.05 -24.21
C LEU A 4 53.81 8.30 -22.94
N ASN A 5 54.30 8.83 -21.82
CA ASN A 5 54.81 10.17 -21.54
C ASN A 5 54.13 11.28 -22.34
N GLU A 6 52.97 11.73 -21.85
CA GLU A 6 52.35 12.99 -22.26
C GLU A 6 52.41 14.01 -21.11
N ASN A 7 52.98 15.16 -21.46
CA ASN A 7 53.38 16.25 -20.58
C ASN A 7 52.18 16.88 -19.84
N LYS A 8 52.27 16.95 -18.51
CA LYS A 8 51.56 17.96 -17.72
C LYS A 8 52.21 19.32 -17.95
N ILE A 9 51.52 20.19 -18.67
CA ILE A 9 51.83 21.62 -18.79
C ILE A 9 51.41 22.29 -17.46
N PRO A 10 52.26 23.11 -16.81
CA PRO A 10 51.86 23.82 -15.60
C PRO A 10 50.91 24.97 -15.93
N GLU A 11 49.81 25.07 -15.19
CA GLU A 11 48.86 26.18 -15.26
C GLU A 11 49.51 27.52 -14.85
N PRO A 12 49.24 28.64 -15.56
CA PRO A 12 49.70 29.95 -15.14
C PRO A 12 48.84 30.46 -13.98
N THR A 13 49.50 30.75 -12.86
CA THR A 13 48.94 31.40 -11.67
C THR A 13 48.55 32.86 -11.94
N PHE A 14 47.27 33.11 -12.14
CA PHE A 14 46.67 34.45 -12.29
C PHE A 14 46.34 35.10 -10.93
N ASP A 15 47.32 35.21 -10.02
CA ASP A 15 47.11 35.74 -8.66
C ASP A 15 47.57 37.19 -8.44
N LYS A 16 47.74 37.99 -9.51
CA LYS A 16 48.23 39.38 -9.38
C LYS A 16 47.51 40.42 -10.25
N PHE A 17 46.18 40.35 -10.35
CA PHE A 17 45.40 41.36 -11.07
C PHE A 17 44.08 41.74 -10.38
N ASN A 18 44.11 41.94 -9.05
CA ASN A 18 42.88 42.27 -8.30
C ASN A 18 42.97 43.52 -7.39
N SER A 19 43.96 44.39 -7.60
CA SER A 19 44.06 45.67 -6.89
C SER A 19 43.35 46.84 -7.59
N ASP A 20 43.11 46.76 -8.90
CA ASP A 20 42.62 47.91 -9.67
C ASP A 20 41.08 47.98 -9.81
N ILE A 21 40.35 46.98 -9.29
CA ILE A 21 38.89 46.88 -9.45
C ILE A 21 38.12 47.56 -8.30
N LYS A 22 38.77 47.90 -7.17
CA LYS A 22 38.09 48.56 -6.04
C LYS A 22 37.90 50.08 -6.18
N LEU A 23 38.61 50.75 -7.08
CA LEU A 23 38.49 52.20 -7.27
C LEU A 23 37.32 52.58 -8.20
N PHE A 24 36.90 51.68 -9.08
CA PHE A 24 35.85 51.94 -10.10
C PHE A 24 34.44 52.13 -9.51
N PRO A 25 33.99 51.38 -8.48
CA PRO A 25 32.68 51.59 -7.85
C PRO A 25 32.63 52.89 -7.04
N TRP A 26 33.71 53.22 -6.33
CA TRP A 26 33.79 54.41 -5.48
C TRP A 26 33.81 55.70 -6.30
N PHE A 27 34.51 55.70 -7.44
CA PHE A 27 34.50 56.85 -8.36
C PHE A 27 33.08 57.14 -8.88
N LYS A 28 32.32 56.10 -9.27
CA LYS A 28 30.91 56.26 -9.68
C LYS A 28 30.03 56.82 -8.56
N PHE A 29 30.25 56.39 -7.32
CA PHE A 29 29.56 56.92 -6.15
C PHE A 29 29.88 58.40 -5.91
N ILE A 30 31.15 58.79 -6.00
CA ILE A 30 31.60 60.17 -5.82
C ILE A 30 31.04 61.08 -6.93
N VAL A 31 31.07 60.63 -8.18
CA VAL A 31 30.48 61.36 -9.31
C VAL A 31 28.97 61.49 -9.15
N GLY A 32 28.27 60.42 -8.74
CA GLY A 32 26.84 60.47 -8.46
C GLY A 32 26.49 61.42 -7.32
N LEU A 33 27.30 61.45 -6.26
CA LEU A 33 27.12 62.34 -5.12
C LEU A 33 27.39 63.80 -5.49
N LEU A 34 28.41 64.07 -6.31
CA LEU A 34 28.70 65.41 -6.82
C LEU A 34 27.60 65.91 -7.76
N PHE A 35 27.08 65.05 -8.63
CA PHE A 35 25.97 65.39 -9.52
C PHE A 35 24.67 65.67 -8.75
N SER A 36 24.41 64.87 -7.71
CA SER A 36 23.29 65.09 -6.78
C SER A 36 23.44 66.41 -6.02
N ALA A 37 24.64 66.70 -5.50
CA ALA A 37 24.91 67.94 -4.79
C ALA A 37 24.77 69.17 -5.72
N LEU A 38 25.21 69.09 -6.97
CA LEU A 38 25.02 70.13 -7.98
C LEU A 38 23.55 70.33 -8.34
N LEU A 39 22.77 69.24 -8.43
CA LEU A 39 21.32 69.31 -8.64
C LEU A 39 20.62 70.01 -7.47
N VAL A 40 20.94 69.65 -6.23
CA VAL A 40 20.38 70.27 -5.02
C VAL A 40 20.79 71.74 -4.93
N TYR A 41 22.06 72.06 -5.21
CA TYR A 41 22.55 73.44 -5.24
C TYR A 41 21.84 74.28 -6.30
N LYS A 42 21.65 73.74 -7.50
CA LYS A 42 20.93 74.42 -8.60
C LYS A 42 19.43 74.56 -8.31
N LEU A 43 18.82 73.59 -7.62
CA LEU A 43 17.44 73.66 -7.15
C LEU A 43 17.25 74.70 -6.05
N ALA A 44 18.21 74.82 -5.12
CA ALA A 44 18.15 75.77 -4.01
C ALA A 44 18.40 77.23 -4.42
N LEU A 45 19.19 77.45 -5.48
CA LEU A 45 19.47 78.78 -6.04
C LEU A 45 18.51 79.21 -7.16
N SER A 46 17.76 78.28 -7.73
CA SER A 46 16.70 78.66 -8.65
C SER A 46 15.59 79.29 -7.83
N ASP A 47 15.17 80.51 -8.20
CA ASP A 47 13.89 81.11 -7.79
C ASP A 47 12.72 80.33 -8.41
N LEU A 48 12.68 79.01 -8.17
CA LEU A 48 11.52 78.17 -8.39
C LEU A 48 10.55 78.50 -7.27
N ALA A 49 9.87 79.63 -7.41
CA ALA A 49 8.59 79.84 -6.75
C ALA A 49 7.65 78.74 -7.28
N PHE A 50 7.70 77.56 -6.65
CA PHE A 50 6.74 76.50 -6.87
C PHE A 50 5.38 77.06 -6.45
N ASP A 51 4.63 77.54 -7.42
CA ASP A 51 3.25 77.97 -7.21
C ASP A 51 2.40 76.72 -6.97
N PHE A 52 2.36 76.28 -5.72
CA PHE A 52 1.57 75.13 -5.25
C PHE A 52 0.07 75.33 -5.48
N SER A 53 -0.39 76.52 -5.87
CA SER A 53 -1.79 76.78 -6.22
C SER A 53 -2.27 75.99 -7.44
N LYS A 54 -1.35 75.55 -8.31
CA LYS A 54 -1.65 74.71 -9.48
C LYS A 54 -1.29 73.24 -9.29
N PHE A 55 -0.86 72.85 -8.09
CA PHE A 55 -0.48 71.49 -7.79
C PHE A 55 -1.71 70.64 -7.51
N ASP A 56 -2.05 69.75 -8.46
CA ASP A 56 -3.16 68.82 -8.28
C ASP A 56 -2.70 67.62 -7.42
N PHE A 57 -3.01 67.71 -6.12
CA PHE A 57 -2.73 66.64 -5.17
C PHE A 57 -3.42 65.32 -5.58
N ASN A 58 -4.55 65.36 -6.28
CA ASN A 58 -5.22 64.16 -6.75
C ASN A 58 -4.40 63.46 -7.85
N ALA A 59 -3.72 64.22 -8.71
CA ALA A 59 -2.82 63.67 -9.72
C ALA A 59 -1.59 63.01 -9.08
N LEU A 60 -1.00 63.65 -8.05
CA LEU A 60 0.11 63.05 -7.28
C LEU A 60 -0.34 61.75 -6.60
N LEU A 61 -1.49 61.78 -5.91
CA LEU A 61 -2.03 60.62 -5.22
C LEU A 61 -2.32 59.47 -6.20
N SER A 62 -2.90 59.79 -7.36
CA SER A 62 -3.18 58.80 -8.41
C SER A 62 -1.90 58.19 -8.98
N MET A 63 -0.84 58.99 -9.16
CA MET A 63 0.46 58.50 -9.62
C MET A 63 1.10 57.56 -8.59
N ILE A 64 1.07 57.93 -7.30
CA ILE A 64 1.57 57.08 -6.22
C ILE A 64 0.78 55.76 -6.17
N LEU A 65 -0.56 55.84 -6.26
CA LEU A 65 -1.41 54.67 -6.23
C LEU A 65 -1.15 53.73 -7.43
N ALA A 66 -0.94 54.30 -8.61
CA ALA A 66 -0.58 53.55 -9.81
C ALA A 66 0.78 52.82 -9.65
N LEU A 67 1.78 53.49 -9.09
CA LEU A 67 3.08 52.87 -8.81
C LEU A 67 2.97 51.74 -7.77
N PHE A 68 2.14 51.91 -6.75
CA PHE A 68 1.84 50.84 -5.79
C PHE A 68 1.14 49.65 -6.44
N ALA A 69 0.16 49.88 -7.32
CA ALA A 69 -0.55 48.82 -8.02
C ALA A 69 0.39 48.00 -8.93
N ILE A 70 1.27 48.67 -9.68
CA ILE A 70 2.28 48.01 -10.51
C ILE A 70 3.25 47.20 -9.63
N SER A 71 3.73 47.78 -8.54
CA SER A 71 4.67 47.12 -7.62
C SER A 71 4.05 45.88 -6.97
N LEU A 72 2.79 45.96 -6.53
CA LEU A 72 2.05 44.83 -5.98
C LEU A 72 1.80 43.74 -7.03
N SER A 73 1.48 44.11 -8.28
CA SER A 73 1.31 43.16 -9.37
C SER A 73 2.59 42.35 -9.63
N VAL A 74 3.75 43.03 -9.67
CA VAL A 74 5.06 42.37 -9.84
C VAL A 74 5.39 41.48 -8.63
N ALA A 75 5.12 41.94 -7.40
CA ALA A 75 5.31 41.15 -6.20
C ALA A 75 4.43 39.88 -6.18
N PHE A 76 3.17 39.99 -6.59
CA PHE A 76 2.27 38.84 -6.74
C PHE A 76 2.70 37.90 -7.85
N TYR A 77 3.21 38.42 -8.98
CA TYR A 77 3.75 37.60 -10.06
C TYR A 77 4.91 36.73 -9.61
N PHE A 78 5.89 37.31 -8.91
CA PHE A 78 7.03 36.54 -8.39
C PHE A 78 6.59 35.53 -7.34
N LYS A 79 5.73 35.94 -6.39
CA LYS A 79 5.24 35.02 -5.35
C LYS A 79 4.41 33.87 -5.93
N ALA A 80 3.56 34.15 -6.93
CA ALA A 80 2.78 33.12 -7.61
C ALA A 80 3.69 32.17 -8.41
N THR A 81 4.74 32.68 -9.05
CA THR A 81 5.72 31.88 -9.79
C THR A 81 6.52 30.97 -8.85
N ASP A 82 7.04 31.50 -7.75
CA ASP A 82 7.77 30.73 -6.74
C ASP A 82 6.86 29.66 -6.10
N THR A 83 5.62 30.02 -5.78
CA THR A 83 4.64 29.07 -5.22
C THR A 83 4.27 28.00 -6.25
N SER A 84 4.10 28.34 -7.53
CA SER A 84 3.81 27.38 -8.60
C SER A 84 4.97 26.43 -8.83
N ASN A 85 6.21 26.92 -8.83
CA ASN A 85 7.40 26.09 -9.00
C ASN A 85 7.55 25.10 -7.84
N LEU A 86 7.34 25.57 -6.61
CA LEU A 86 7.32 24.72 -5.42
C LEU A 86 6.21 23.68 -5.48
N PHE A 87 5.01 24.07 -5.93
CA PHE A 87 3.89 23.15 -6.11
C PHE A 87 4.18 22.05 -7.13
N TYR A 88 4.78 22.38 -8.27
CA TYR A 88 5.16 21.39 -9.28
C TYR A 88 6.26 20.45 -8.78
N ASP A 89 7.29 20.96 -8.11
CA ASP A 89 8.36 20.12 -7.54
C ASP A 89 7.80 19.17 -6.47
N ASN A 90 6.95 19.68 -5.59
CA ASN A 90 6.29 18.86 -4.56
C ASN A 90 5.33 17.83 -5.18
N THR A 91 4.57 18.20 -6.20
CA THR A 91 3.67 17.27 -6.89
C THR A 91 4.46 16.17 -7.58
N TYR A 92 5.55 16.53 -8.28
CA TYR A 92 6.41 15.56 -8.93
C TYR A 92 7.08 14.61 -7.93
N LYS A 93 7.64 15.15 -6.83
CA LYS A 93 8.21 14.35 -5.74
C LYS A 93 7.16 13.42 -5.13
N PHE A 94 5.98 13.93 -4.83
CA PHE A 94 4.87 13.15 -4.27
C PHE A 94 4.44 12.01 -5.21
N THR A 95 4.23 12.29 -6.49
CA THR A 95 3.87 11.26 -7.48
C THR A 95 4.98 10.22 -7.65
N LYS A 96 6.26 10.66 -7.65
CA LYS A 96 7.41 9.75 -7.72
C LYS A 96 7.48 8.86 -6.48
N GLU A 97 7.36 9.43 -5.29
CA GLU A 97 7.38 8.67 -4.01
C GLU A 97 6.23 7.67 -3.96
N ILE A 98 5.01 8.05 -4.35
CA ILE A 98 3.88 7.12 -4.44
C ILE A 98 4.18 5.99 -5.44
N SER A 99 4.75 6.31 -6.60
CA SER A 99 5.07 5.31 -7.61
C SER A 99 6.14 4.33 -7.13
N GLU A 100 7.16 4.82 -6.41
CA GLU A 100 8.18 3.97 -5.79
C GLU A 100 7.63 3.12 -4.64
N ILE A 101 6.72 3.67 -3.83
CA ILE A 101 6.03 2.92 -2.78
C ILE A 101 5.16 1.85 -3.41
N LEU A 102 4.39 2.18 -4.44
CA LEU A 102 3.54 1.22 -5.15
C LEU A 102 4.38 0.11 -5.79
N GLY A 103 5.51 0.44 -6.42
CA GLY A 103 6.44 -0.56 -6.97
C GLY A 103 7.06 -1.46 -5.90
N ARG A 104 7.41 -0.91 -4.72
CA ARG A 104 7.88 -1.72 -3.57
C ARG A 104 6.78 -2.61 -3.01
N ILE A 105 5.55 -2.11 -2.96
CA ILE A 105 4.37 -2.86 -2.54
C ILE A 105 4.06 -3.98 -3.53
N GLU A 106 4.13 -3.72 -4.85
CA GLU A 106 3.95 -4.72 -5.90
C GLU A 106 5.02 -5.81 -5.82
N ALA A 107 6.30 -5.44 -5.66
CA ALA A 107 7.38 -6.38 -5.44
C ALA A 107 7.19 -7.18 -4.13
N GLY A 108 6.78 -6.52 -3.05
CA GLY A 108 6.50 -7.15 -1.77
C GLY A 108 5.32 -8.12 -1.82
N PHE A 109 4.24 -7.77 -2.51
CA PHE A 109 3.10 -8.66 -2.74
C PHE A 109 3.45 -9.79 -3.70
N GLY A 110 4.21 -9.53 -4.76
CA GLY A 110 4.69 -10.56 -5.67
C GLY A 110 5.53 -11.62 -4.96
N GLU A 111 6.47 -11.19 -4.11
CA GLU A 111 7.32 -12.11 -3.34
C GLU A 111 6.52 -12.86 -2.25
N ARG A 112 5.61 -12.18 -1.54
CA ARG A 112 4.74 -12.85 -0.55
C ARG A 112 3.76 -13.82 -1.21
N LEU A 113 3.21 -13.50 -2.38
CA LEU A 113 2.35 -14.42 -3.15
C LEU A 113 3.14 -15.62 -3.67
N ARG A 114 4.37 -15.40 -4.17
CA ARG A 114 5.26 -16.48 -4.60
C ARG A 114 5.61 -17.40 -3.43
N HIS A 115 5.97 -16.83 -2.28
CA HIS A 115 6.22 -17.61 -1.06
C HIS A 115 4.96 -18.32 -0.54
N LEU A 116 3.77 -17.73 -0.69
CA LEU A 116 2.52 -18.41 -0.37
C LEU A 116 2.25 -19.57 -1.33
N ASP A 117 2.50 -19.44 -2.62
CA ASP A 117 2.33 -20.51 -3.61
C ASP A 117 3.33 -21.66 -3.38
N GLU A 118 4.60 -21.32 -3.11
CA GLU A 118 5.66 -22.27 -2.73
C GLU A 118 5.35 -22.93 -1.37
N GLY A 119 4.87 -22.16 -0.39
CA GLY A 119 4.47 -22.63 0.92
C GLY A 119 3.25 -23.56 0.89
N TYR A 120 2.25 -23.25 0.07
CA TYR A 120 1.08 -24.12 -0.18
C TYR A 120 1.48 -25.41 -0.89
N SER A 121 2.39 -25.34 -1.86
CA SER A 121 2.94 -26.52 -2.53
C SER A 121 3.77 -27.39 -1.57
N GLY A 122 4.51 -26.76 -0.64
CA GLY A 122 5.24 -27.44 0.43
C GLY A 122 4.31 -28.07 1.48
N LEU A 123 3.22 -27.38 1.84
CA LEU A 123 2.20 -27.88 2.76
C LEU A 123 1.40 -29.04 2.16
N ALA A 124 1.02 -28.97 0.87
CA ALA A 124 0.39 -30.07 0.16
C ALA A 124 1.29 -31.32 0.15
N ASN A 125 2.59 -31.14 -0.09
CA ASN A 125 3.57 -32.25 -0.07
C ASN A 125 3.85 -32.79 1.35
N LYS A 126 3.71 -31.98 2.39
CA LYS A 126 3.85 -32.41 3.79
C LYS A 126 2.59 -33.09 4.32
N PHE A 127 1.40 -32.69 3.86
CA PHE A 127 0.14 -33.35 4.20
C PHE A 127 0.01 -34.74 3.54
N ASP A 128 0.64 -34.94 2.37
CA ASP A 128 0.70 -36.25 1.71
C ASP A 128 1.66 -37.24 2.43
N LYS A 129 2.48 -36.75 3.36
CA LYS A 129 3.34 -37.56 4.26
C LYS A 129 2.79 -37.57 5.69
N GLY A 130 1.78 -38.41 5.91
CA GLY A 130 1.41 -39.01 7.20
C GLY A 130 1.52 -38.12 8.45
N SER A 131 0.37 -37.69 8.96
CA SER A 131 0.17 -37.00 10.24
C SER A 131 0.95 -37.64 11.39
N ASN A 132 1.99 -36.95 11.84
CA ASN A 132 2.66 -37.19 13.12
C ASN A 132 2.22 -36.06 14.07
N GLU A 133 1.71 -36.39 15.26
CA GLU A 133 1.15 -35.44 16.26
C GLU A 133 2.07 -34.25 16.60
N GLN A 134 3.37 -34.40 16.35
CA GLN A 134 4.38 -33.37 16.55
C GLN A 134 4.25 -32.19 15.57
N ASN A 135 3.80 -32.43 14.33
CA ASN A 135 3.61 -31.39 13.32
C ASN A 135 2.43 -30.46 13.67
N VAL A 136 1.37 -30.97 14.29
CA VAL A 136 0.19 -30.17 14.69
C VAL A 136 0.53 -29.22 15.85
N LYS A 137 1.45 -29.62 16.75
CA LYS A 137 1.96 -28.75 17.82
C LYS A 137 2.86 -27.65 17.28
N GLU A 138 3.78 -28.00 16.38
CA GLU A 138 4.64 -27.01 15.72
C GLU A 138 3.82 -25.99 14.92
N THR A 139 2.80 -26.43 14.17
CA THR A 139 1.90 -25.53 13.43
C THR A 139 1.06 -24.63 14.37
N LYS A 140 0.63 -25.12 15.54
CA LYS A 140 -0.05 -24.27 16.54
C LYS A 140 0.87 -23.22 17.16
N GLU A 141 2.11 -23.59 17.45
CA GLU A 141 3.12 -22.65 17.97
C GLU A 141 3.52 -21.60 16.93
N GLU A 142 3.56 -21.99 15.65
CA GLU A 142 3.85 -21.07 14.54
C GLU A 142 2.72 -20.06 14.34
N ILE A 143 1.45 -20.50 14.41
CA ILE A 143 0.27 -19.63 14.36
C ILE A 143 0.20 -18.67 15.57
N GLU A 144 0.55 -19.12 16.77
CA GLU A 144 0.63 -18.26 17.96
C GLU A 144 1.74 -17.20 17.82
N LYS A 145 2.93 -17.59 17.33
CA LYS A 145 4.01 -16.65 17.03
C LYS A 145 3.61 -15.64 15.96
N GLU A 146 2.90 -16.07 14.93
CA GLU A 146 2.42 -15.18 13.86
C GLU A 146 1.37 -14.19 14.39
N LYS A 147 0.44 -14.65 15.23
CA LYS A 147 -0.52 -13.78 15.93
C LYS A 147 0.18 -12.76 16.82
N GLN A 148 1.23 -13.17 17.52
CA GLN A 148 1.97 -12.28 18.41
C GLN A 148 2.73 -11.21 17.62
N LYS A 149 3.39 -11.59 16.52
CA LYS A 149 4.02 -10.65 15.59
C LYS A 149 3.02 -9.69 14.96
N LEU A 150 1.84 -10.18 14.57
CA LEU A 150 0.78 -9.32 14.02
C LEU A 150 0.29 -8.31 15.07
N LYS A 151 0.23 -8.70 16.34
CA LYS A 151 -0.16 -7.81 17.44
C LYS A 151 0.90 -6.73 17.68
N GLU A 152 2.17 -7.11 17.65
CA GLU A 152 3.31 -6.19 17.74
C GLU A 152 3.32 -5.19 16.55
N GLU A 153 3.06 -5.66 15.34
CA GLU A 153 3.00 -4.82 14.13
C GLU A 153 1.83 -3.83 14.16
N ILE A 154 0.68 -4.22 14.73
CA ILE A 154 -0.46 -3.32 14.99
C ILE A 154 -0.08 -2.26 16.03
N GLU A 155 0.58 -2.65 17.12
CA GLU A 155 1.02 -1.71 18.16
C GLU A 155 2.09 -0.73 17.67
N GLU A 156 3.03 -1.17 16.83
CA GLU A 156 4.01 -0.30 16.19
C GLU A 156 3.36 0.68 15.22
N ARG A 157 2.40 0.21 14.41
CA ARG A 157 1.63 1.06 13.49
C ARG A 157 0.87 2.15 14.24
N ASP A 158 0.27 1.82 15.38
CA ASP A 158 -0.43 2.79 16.23
C ASP A 158 0.53 3.79 16.89
N LYS A 159 1.74 3.35 17.28
CA LYS A 159 2.77 4.26 17.82
C LYS A 159 3.28 5.23 16.76
N ILE A 160 3.59 4.75 15.56
CA ILE A 160 4.03 5.58 14.44
C ILE A 160 2.95 6.60 14.09
N PHE A 161 1.69 6.15 14.03
CA PHE A 161 0.57 7.01 13.73
C PHE A 161 0.36 8.10 14.78
N ASN A 162 0.40 7.76 16.07
CA ASN A 162 0.31 8.77 17.15
C ASN A 162 1.47 9.75 17.10
N THR A 163 2.69 9.29 16.78
CA THR A 163 3.86 10.15 16.62
C THR A 163 3.69 11.13 15.46
N LEU A 164 3.16 10.67 14.31
CA LEU A 164 2.85 11.53 13.16
C LEU A 164 1.74 12.54 13.47
N LEU A 165 0.73 12.12 14.24
CA LEU A 165 -0.34 13.00 14.71
C LEU A 165 0.18 14.08 15.67
N GLU A 166 1.09 13.73 16.57
CA GLU A 166 1.72 14.67 17.50
C GLU A 166 2.64 15.66 16.77
N GLN A 167 3.41 15.20 15.78
CA GLN A 167 4.29 16.03 14.96
C GLN A 167 3.54 16.92 13.97
N SER A 168 2.29 16.59 13.64
CA SER A 168 1.44 17.45 12.81
C SER A 168 0.96 18.69 13.59
N GLN A 169 1.08 19.87 12.98
CA GLN A 169 0.55 21.15 13.48
C GLN A 169 -1.00 21.23 13.36
N LEU A 170 -1.70 20.11 13.48
CA LEU A 170 -3.16 20.08 13.41
C LEU A 170 -3.77 20.56 14.74
N GLU A 171 -4.90 21.25 14.67
CA GLU A 171 -5.64 21.61 15.88
C GLU A 171 -6.18 20.34 16.57
N SER A 172 -6.36 20.39 17.89
CA SER A 172 -6.81 19.26 18.71
C SER A 172 -8.13 18.64 18.23
N HIS A 173 -8.99 19.44 17.61
CA HIS A 173 -10.26 18.98 17.03
C HIS A 173 -10.06 18.09 15.78
N GLU A 174 -9.18 18.48 14.87
CA GLU A 174 -8.91 17.75 13.62
C GLU A 174 -8.25 16.39 13.91
N LYS A 175 -7.38 16.35 14.94
CA LYS A 175 -6.77 15.12 15.43
C LYS A 175 -7.80 14.10 15.89
N GLU A 176 -8.86 14.54 16.56
CA GLU A 176 -9.92 13.66 17.05
C GLU A 176 -10.81 13.15 15.90
N ILE A 177 -11.12 14.00 14.92
CA ILE A 177 -11.86 13.60 13.71
C ILE A 177 -11.09 12.51 12.95
N ILE A 178 -9.79 12.70 12.75
CA ILE A 178 -8.94 11.73 12.03
C ILE A 178 -8.89 10.40 12.78
N ARG A 179 -8.77 10.40 14.11
CA ARG A 179 -8.83 9.17 14.93
C ARG A 179 -10.16 8.44 14.78
N GLN A 180 -11.26 9.18 14.75
CA GLN A 180 -12.59 8.59 14.61
C GLN A 180 -12.80 7.98 13.22
N GLN A 181 -12.40 8.68 12.16
CA GLN A 181 -12.46 8.17 10.79
C GLN A 181 -11.58 6.93 10.62
N LEU A 182 -10.41 6.87 11.25
CA LEU A 182 -9.54 5.71 11.19
C LEU A 182 -10.19 4.47 11.80
N LYS A 183 -10.81 4.62 12.99
CA LYS A 183 -11.53 3.53 13.65
C LYS A 183 -12.69 3.01 12.80
N GLU A 184 -13.46 3.90 12.16
CA GLU A 184 -14.53 3.49 11.25
C GLU A 184 -14.00 2.68 10.07
N ARG A 185 -12.92 3.15 9.44
CA ARG A 185 -12.27 2.44 8.32
C ARG A 185 -11.70 1.09 8.72
N GLU A 186 -11.18 0.96 9.94
CA GLU A 186 -10.65 -0.30 10.45
C GLU A 186 -11.75 -1.33 10.70
N VAL A 187 -12.90 -0.89 11.24
CA VAL A 187 -14.10 -1.73 11.35
C VAL A 187 -14.58 -2.16 9.96
N GLU A 188 -14.58 -1.26 8.97
CA GLU A 188 -14.96 -1.54 7.59
C GLU A 188 -14.03 -2.58 6.93
N ILE A 189 -12.72 -2.42 7.06
CA ILE A 189 -11.71 -3.39 6.58
C ILE A 189 -11.92 -4.75 7.24
N SER A 190 -12.18 -4.78 8.56
CA SER A 190 -12.44 -6.04 9.27
C SER A 190 -13.68 -6.76 8.73
N LYS A 191 -14.73 -6.01 8.38
CA LYS A 191 -15.96 -6.54 7.80
C LYS A 191 -15.74 -7.07 6.39
N GLN A 192 -15.03 -6.33 5.55
CA GLN A 192 -14.67 -6.74 4.19
C GLN A 192 -13.78 -7.98 4.19
N ASN A 193 -12.82 -8.09 5.12
CA ASN A 193 -11.99 -9.29 5.27
C ASN A 193 -12.80 -10.52 5.67
N ARG A 194 -13.80 -10.37 6.55
CA ARG A 194 -14.72 -11.46 6.90
C ARG A 194 -15.58 -11.89 5.71
N GLU A 195 -16.05 -10.94 4.91
CA GLU A 195 -16.82 -11.22 3.71
C GLU A 195 -15.97 -11.89 2.62
N LEU A 196 -14.75 -11.43 2.40
CA LEU A 196 -13.78 -12.08 1.51
C LEU A 196 -13.43 -13.49 2.00
N SER A 197 -13.24 -13.69 3.30
CA SER A 197 -13.02 -15.02 3.87
C SER A 197 -14.22 -15.95 3.60
N PHE A 198 -15.44 -15.46 3.80
CA PHE A 198 -16.67 -16.20 3.51
C PHE A 198 -16.82 -16.53 2.02
N LEU A 199 -16.57 -15.56 1.13
CA LEU A 199 -16.60 -15.75 -0.32
C LEU A 199 -15.51 -16.71 -0.78
N ARG A 200 -14.31 -16.65 -0.20
CA ARG A 200 -13.22 -17.60 -0.49
C ARG A 200 -13.57 -19.01 -0.04
N SER A 201 -14.15 -19.18 1.15
CA SER A 201 -14.65 -20.48 1.60
C SER A 201 -15.75 -21.02 0.69
N LYS A 202 -16.66 -20.15 0.22
CA LYS A 202 -17.71 -20.52 -0.75
C LYS A 202 -17.12 -20.89 -2.11
N LEU A 203 -16.15 -20.14 -2.61
CA LEU A 203 -15.46 -20.43 -3.86
C LEU A 203 -14.67 -21.72 -3.79
N LEU A 204 -13.95 -22.01 -2.71
CA LEU A 204 -13.30 -23.32 -2.52
C LEU A 204 -14.34 -24.45 -2.49
N THR A 205 -15.50 -24.19 -1.88
CA THR A 205 -16.62 -25.15 -1.88
C THR A 205 -17.22 -25.35 -3.28
N ASP A 206 -17.21 -24.32 -4.14
CA ASP A 206 -17.82 -24.33 -5.48
C ASP A 206 -16.82 -24.67 -6.61
N SER A 207 -15.52 -24.39 -6.45
CA SER A 207 -14.44 -24.66 -7.41
C SER A 207 -13.88 -26.08 -7.27
N GLU A 208 -14.01 -26.70 -6.09
CA GLU A 208 -13.89 -28.14 -5.93
C GLU A 208 -15.20 -28.82 -6.36
N LEU A 209 -15.55 -28.68 -7.65
CA LEU A 209 -16.46 -29.62 -8.29
C LEU A 209 -15.77 -30.97 -8.27
N ALA A 210 -15.94 -31.70 -7.16
CA ALA A 210 -15.49 -33.07 -7.01
C ALA A 210 -16.18 -33.89 -8.10
N ASN A 211 -15.52 -34.00 -9.24
CA ASN A 211 -15.98 -34.79 -10.35
C ASN A 211 -15.75 -36.24 -9.93
N ILE A 212 -16.82 -37.05 -9.85
CA ILE A 212 -16.69 -38.48 -9.55
C ILE A 212 -15.59 -39.09 -10.42
N ASN A 213 -15.43 -38.62 -11.67
CA ASN A 213 -14.48 -39.15 -12.64
C ASN A 213 -13.00 -39.01 -12.22
N GLU A 214 -12.65 -38.07 -11.35
CA GLU A 214 -11.27 -37.84 -10.88
C GLU A 214 -10.86 -38.75 -9.71
N LEU A 215 -11.81 -39.49 -9.14
CA LEU A 215 -11.51 -40.44 -8.07
C LEU A 215 -10.93 -41.76 -8.62
N PRO A 216 -9.95 -42.37 -7.94
CA PRO A 216 -9.52 -43.74 -8.22
C PRO A 216 -10.70 -44.72 -8.17
N GLU A 217 -10.73 -45.68 -9.11
CA GLU A 217 -11.79 -46.70 -9.19
C GLU A 217 -12.08 -47.46 -7.88
N PRO A 218 -11.07 -47.85 -7.06
CA PRO A 218 -11.34 -48.52 -5.79
C PRO A 218 -12.25 -47.69 -4.87
N ILE A 219 -12.05 -46.37 -4.84
CA ILE A 219 -12.81 -45.44 -3.99
C ILE A 219 -14.24 -45.26 -4.50
N LYS A 220 -14.40 -45.17 -5.82
CA LYS A 220 -15.74 -45.14 -6.44
C LYS A 220 -16.54 -46.36 -6.07
N ILE A 221 -15.94 -47.56 -6.16
CA ILE A 221 -16.61 -48.82 -5.83
C ILE A 221 -17.06 -48.83 -4.37
N ILE A 222 -16.20 -48.39 -3.44
CA ILE A 222 -16.54 -48.29 -2.02
C ILE A 222 -17.74 -47.36 -1.79
N LEU A 223 -17.70 -46.15 -2.36
CA LEU A 223 -18.78 -45.18 -2.22
C LEU A 223 -20.09 -45.66 -2.85
N VAL A 224 -20.04 -46.30 -4.02
CA VAL A 224 -21.21 -46.89 -4.67
C VAL A 224 -21.81 -48.02 -3.82
N ASN A 225 -20.98 -48.91 -3.28
CA ASN A 225 -21.44 -49.99 -2.41
C ASN A 225 -22.05 -49.46 -1.11
N TYR A 226 -21.48 -48.39 -0.55
CA TYR A 226 -22.03 -47.71 0.61
C TYR A 226 -23.38 -47.06 0.32
N VAL A 227 -23.53 -46.35 -0.81
CA VAL A 227 -24.81 -45.75 -1.18
C VAL A 227 -25.88 -46.81 -1.42
N LYS A 228 -25.51 -47.97 -2.00
CA LYS A 228 -26.41 -49.11 -2.22
C LYS A 228 -26.81 -49.83 -0.92
N SER A 229 -25.97 -49.80 0.12
CA SER A 229 -26.31 -50.41 1.40
C SER A 229 -27.29 -49.57 2.23
N ILE A 230 -27.55 -48.32 1.83
CA ILE A 230 -28.53 -47.45 2.49
C ILE A 230 -29.95 -47.88 2.06
N PRO A 231 -30.87 -48.17 3.01
CA PRO A 231 -32.22 -48.67 2.72
C PRO A 231 -33.09 -47.76 1.83
N ASN A 232 -32.75 -46.47 1.76
CA ASN A 232 -33.41 -45.51 0.89
C ASN A 232 -32.41 -44.40 0.46
N PRO A 233 -31.80 -44.51 -0.74
CA PRO A 233 -30.80 -43.56 -1.21
C PRO A 233 -31.38 -42.17 -1.53
N GLU A 234 -32.70 -42.02 -1.72
CA GLU A 234 -33.33 -40.71 -1.97
C GLU A 234 -33.17 -39.74 -0.80
N ILE A 235 -32.97 -40.29 0.40
CA ILE A 235 -32.71 -39.54 1.64
C ILE A 235 -31.47 -38.63 1.45
N LEU A 236 -30.43 -39.10 0.74
CA LEU A 236 -29.22 -38.32 0.53
C LEU A 236 -29.46 -37.05 -0.31
N LEU A 237 -30.47 -37.08 -1.19
CA LEU A 237 -30.84 -35.94 -2.04
C LEU A 237 -31.72 -34.92 -1.30
N LYS A 238 -32.57 -35.38 -0.37
CA LYS A 238 -33.55 -34.53 0.32
C LYS A 238 -33.00 -33.85 1.58
N TYR A 239 -32.04 -34.46 2.29
CA TYR A 239 -31.57 -33.92 3.57
C TYR A 239 -30.44 -32.87 3.45
N PRO A 240 -30.44 -31.83 4.31
CA PRO A 240 -29.32 -30.90 4.49
C PRO A 240 -28.01 -31.62 4.81
N SER A 241 -26.89 -31.05 4.35
CA SER A 241 -25.55 -31.68 4.49
C SER A 241 -25.17 -31.93 5.95
N SER A 242 -25.59 -31.06 6.87
CA SER A 242 -25.35 -31.20 8.32
C SER A 242 -26.04 -32.42 8.93
N ILE A 243 -27.16 -32.87 8.37
CA ILE A 243 -27.88 -34.07 8.83
C ILE A 243 -27.22 -35.31 8.25
N ILE A 244 -26.76 -35.24 7.00
CA ILE A 244 -26.08 -36.35 6.34
C ILE A 244 -24.76 -36.68 7.06
N SER A 245 -23.93 -35.69 7.39
CA SER A 245 -22.65 -35.92 8.08
C SER A 245 -22.83 -36.58 9.46
N LYS A 246 -23.91 -36.24 10.16
CA LYS A 246 -24.18 -36.76 11.51
C LYS A 246 -24.78 -38.17 11.48
N ARG A 247 -25.68 -38.43 10.53
CA ARG A 247 -26.49 -39.65 10.48
C ARG A 247 -25.81 -40.79 9.71
N PHE A 248 -25.06 -40.46 8.67
CA PHE A 248 -24.35 -41.41 7.83
C PHE A 248 -22.87 -41.31 8.17
N ARG A 249 -22.37 -42.32 8.88
CA ARG A 249 -20.95 -42.46 9.24
C ARG A 249 -20.45 -43.78 8.69
N MET A 250 -19.21 -43.80 8.22
CA MET A 250 -18.51 -45.04 7.90
C MET A 250 -17.71 -45.45 9.12
N LYS A 251 -18.02 -46.61 9.71
CA LYS A 251 -17.23 -47.09 10.84
C LYS A 251 -15.96 -47.76 10.30
N PRO A 252 -14.82 -47.63 11.01
CA PRO A 252 -13.58 -48.30 10.63
C PRO A 252 -13.72 -49.82 10.45
N HIS A 253 -14.64 -50.45 11.18
CA HIS A 253 -14.90 -51.89 11.09
C HIS A 253 -15.69 -52.33 9.85
N ASP A 254 -16.32 -51.40 9.13
CA ASP A 254 -17.14 -51.72 7.94
C ASP A 254 -16.29 -51.78 6.65
N LEU A 255 -15.01 -51.39 6.73
CA LEU A 255 -14.09 -51.25 5.61
C LEU A 255 -12.75 -51.89 5.94
N THR A 256 -11.94 -52.20 4.92
CA THR A 256 -10.54 -52.54 5.18
C THR A 256 -9.80 -51.30 5.67
N GLU A 257 -8.79 -51.48 6.51
CA GLU A 257 -7.97 -50.38 7.05
C GLU A 257 -7.36 -49.53 5.91
N SER A 258 -6.96 -50.18 4.82
CA SER A 258 -6.46 -49.50 3.62
C SER A 258 -7.53 -48.63 2.95
N ASP A 259 -8.77 -49.12 2.84
CA ASP A 259 -9.88 -48.38 2.23
C ASP A 259 -10.30 -47.19 3.07
N PHE A 260 -10.33 -47.34 4.39
CA PHE A 260 -10.63 -46.26 5.32
C PHE A 260 -9.57 -45.15 5.23
N MET A 261 -8.29 -45.52 5.23
CA MET A 261 -7.19 -44.57 5.06
C MET A 261 -7.22 -43.89 3.69
N ASN A 262 -7.61 -44.60 2.63
CA ASN A 262 -7.80 -44.02 1.31
C ASN A 262 -8.92 -42.97 1.34
N LEU A 263 -10.06 -43.24 1.97
CA LEU A 263 -11.15 -42.26 2.06
C LEU A 263 -10.77 -41.00 2.86
N ILE A 264 -9.96 -41.14 3.91
CA ILE A 264 -9.38 -40.00 4.65
C ILE A 264 -8.40 -39.23 3.77
N LYS A 265 -7.50 -39.94 3.08
CA LYS A 265 -6.50 -39.36 2.18
C LYS A 265 -7.13 -38.47 1.11
N PHE A 266 -8.26 -38.90 0.54
CA PHE A 266 -9.00 -38.12 -0.47
C PHE A 266 -9.98 -37.11 0.15
N SER A 267 -9.92 -36.89 1.46
CA SER A 267 -10.76 -35.96 2.21
C SER A 267 -12.26 -36.21 2.02
N ILE A 268 -12.67 -37.48 1.92
CA ILE A 268 -14.06 -37.88 1.75
C ILE A 268 -14.72 -38.07 3.12
N ILE A 269 -13.96 -38.62 4.07
CA ILE A 269 -14.36 -38.78 5.47
C ILE A 269 -13.29 -38.20 6.40
N GLU A 270 -13.71 -37.79 7.59
CA GLU A 270 -12.81 -37.43 8.69
C GLU A 270 -12.36 -38.68 9.46
N GLU A 271 -11.37 -38.53 10.35
CA GLU A 271 -10.83 -39.64 11.17
C GLU A 271 -11.90 -40.30 12.07
N ASP A 272 -12.94 -39.55 12.43
CA ASP A 272 -14.09 -40.05 13.21
C ASP A 272 -15.14 -40.80 12.36
N GLY A 273 -14.89 -40.94 11.05
CA GLY A 273 -15.76 -41.61 10.09
C GLY A 273 -16.95 -40.77 9.62
N THR A 274 -17.02 -39.47 9.96
CA THR A 274 -18.03 -38.56 9.42
C THR A 274 -17.67 -38.10 8.01
N PHE A 275 -18.67 -37.90 7.16
CA PHE A 275 -18.40 -37.37 5.82
C PHE A 275 -18.07 -35.88 5.87
N THR A 276 -17.00 -35.51 5.17
CA THR A 276 -16.67 -34.11 4.91
C THR A 276 -17.71 -33.49 3.96
N ILE A 277 -17.68 -32.16 3.80
CA ILE A 277 -18.50 -31.46 2.82
C ILE A 277 -18.31 -32.03 1.40
N ARG A 278 -17.07 -32.40 1.05
CA ARG A 278 -16.70 -33.04 -0.21
C ARG A 278 -17.30 -34.45 -0.32
N GLY A 279 -17.18 -35.27 0.72
CA GLY A 279 -17.74 -36.61 0.74
C GLY A 279 -19.26 -36.63 0.59
N ILE A 280 -19.96 -35.71 1.24
CA ILE A 280 -21.43 -35.56 1.14
C ILE A 280 -21.86 -35.22 -0.29
N LYS A 281 -21.11 -34.34 -0.97
CA LYS A 281 -21.39 -34.01 -2.37
C LYS A 281 -21.18 -35.22 -3.29
N LEU A 282 -20.12 -36.00 -3.08
CA LEU A 282 -19.83 -37.21 -3.85
C LEU A 282 -20.91 -38.28 -3.68
N ILE A 283 -21.31 -38.60 -2.46
CA ILE A 283 -22.37 -39.59 -2.21
C ILE A 283 -23.72 -39.12 -2.77
N ARG A 284 -23.99 -37.81 -2.82
CA ARG A 284 -25.19 -37.26 -3.49
C ARG A 284 -25.15 -37.43 -4.99
N GLN A 285 -24.01 -37.17 -5.62
CA GLN A 285 -23.85 -37.36 -7.06
C GLN A 285 -23.97 -38.85 -7.43
N ILE A 286 -23.40 -39.74 -6.61
CA ILE A 286 -23.54 -41.20 -6.77
C ILE A 286 -24.99 -41.63 -6.58
N ALA A 287 -25.68 -41.13 -5.54
CA ALA A 287 -27.10 -41.40 -5.32
C ALA A 287 -27.96 -40.95 -6.52
N LYS A 288 -27.66 -39.79 -7.11
CA LYS A 288 -28.33 -39.28 -8.31
C LYS A 288 -28.07 -40.14 -9.56
N ALA A 289 -26.94 -40.85 -9.62
CA ALA A 289 -26.60 -41.72 -10.74
C ALA A 289 -27.16 -43.15 -10.58
N ILE A 290 -27.49 -43.58 -9.35
CA ILE A 290 -28.01 -44.92 -9.03
C ILE A 290 -29.55 -44.96 -9.06
N ILE A 291 -30.21 -43.86 -8.67
CA ILE A 291 -31.67 -43.67 -8.74
C ILE A 291 -32.07 -43.33 -10.17
#